data_AF-A0A318TAG1-F1
#
_entry.id   AF-A0A318TAG1-F1
#
_cell.length_a   1.000
_cell.length_b   1.000
_cell.length_c   1.000
_cell.angle_alpha   90.00
_cell.angle_beta   90.00
_cell.angle_gamma   90.00
#
_symmetry.space_group_name_H-M   'P 1'
#
loop_
_entity.id
_entity.type
_entity.pdbx_description
1 polymer ?
#
loop_
_entity_poly.entity_id
_entity_poly.type
_entity_poly.pdbx_seq_one_letter_code
_entity_poly.pdbx_strand_id
1 'polypeptide(L)'
;MIAKPRSVGLSASEKAAITIACQRFIDEVLKPRFLPTVRPTAFYYPIDIVGKWHGRRYRFIQRYRSGQPETLGEEFDAPFTRLDWIGPDRFDLQWHRHTGTWYRLHHGLTLEQALKTIEADGILHPN
;
A
#
# COMPACT_ATOMS: atom_id res chain seq x y z
N MET A 1 -36.78 4.24 -17.72
CA MET A 1 -35.68 3.43 -17.16
C MET A 1 -34.37 4.06 -17.59
N ILE A 2 -33.64 4.74 -16.69
CA ILE A 2 -32.33 5.31 -17.02
C ILE A 2 -31.33 4.16 -16.97
N ALA A 3 -30.66 3.87 -18.09
CA ALA A 3 -29.62 2.86 -18.14
C ALA A 3 -28.52 3.20 -17.13
N LYS A 4 -28.18 2.27 -16.24
CA LYS A 4 -26.99 2.41 -15.39
C LYS A 4 -25.78 2.62 -16.31
N PRO A 5 -24.98 3.67 -16.11
CA PRO A 5 -23.79 3.88 -16.92
C PRO A 5 -22.90 2.63 -16.81
N ARG A 6 -22.44 2.16 -17.96
CA ARG A 6 -21.53 1.01 -18.09
C ARG A 6 -20.31 1.34 -17.24
N SER A 7 -20.01 0.52 -16.23
CA SER A 7 -18.82 0.73 -15.40
C SER A 7 -17.58 0.67 -16.30
N VAL A 8 -16.96 1.82 -16.55
CA VAL A 8 -15.66 1.87 -17.22
C VAL A 8 -14.70 1.13 -16.29
N GLY A 9 -13.99 0.11 -16.80
CA GLY A 9 -12.99 -0.60 -16.01
C GLY A 9 -11.77 0.30 -15.75
N LEU A 10 -10.95 -0.06 -14.75
CA LEU A 10 -9.66 0.62 -14.51
C LEU A 10 -8.81 0.58 -15.79
N SER A 11 -8.61 1.74 -16.39
CA SER A 11 -7.84 1.85 -17.64
C SER A 11 -6.34 1.74 -17.38
N ALA A 12 -5.56 1.43 -18.43
CA ALA A 12 -4.10 1.35 -18.32
C ALA A 12 -3.48 2.71 -17.95
N SER A 13 -3.98 3.82 -18.50
CA SER A 13 -3.50 5.17 -18.20
C SER A 13 -3.81 5.59 -16.77
N GLU A 14 -5.02 5.30 -16.28
CA GLU A 14 -5.39 5.56 -14.89
C GLU A 14 -4.54 4.72 -13.93
N LYS A 15 -4.35 3.43 -14.24
CA LYS A 15 -3.47 2.54 -13.46
C LYS A 15 -2.04 3.07 -13.40
N ALA A 16 -1.51 3.60 -14.51
CA ALA A 16 -0.19 4.20 -14.57
C ALA A 16 -0.11 5.49 -13.72
N ALA A 17 -1.11 6.37 -13.82
CA ALA A 17 -1.17 7.60 -13.03
C ALA A 17 -1.21 7.31 -11.52
N ILE A 18 -2.04 6.35 -11.09
CA ILE A 18 -2.09 5.90 -9.69
C ILE A 18 -0.73 5.35 -9.26
N THR A 19 -0.08 4.55 -10.10
CA THR A 19 1.25 3.99 -9.81
C THR A 19 2.28 5.08 -9.58
N ILE A 20 2.32 6.09 -10.46
CA ILE A 20 3.26 7.21 -10.34
C ILE A 20 3.04 7.99 -9.05
N ALA A 21 1.78 8.31 -8.73
CA ALA A 21 1.43 9.04 -7.51
C ALA A 21 1.79 8.25 -6.24
N CYS A 22 1.48 6.95 -6.21
CA CYS A 22 1.83 6.10 -5.07
C CYS A 22 3.34 5.90 -4.94
N GLN A 23 4.07 5.80 -6.06
CA GLN A 23 5.52 5.68 -6.03
C GLN A 23 6.18 6.95 -5.47
N ARG A 24 5.73 8.13 -5.90
CA ARG A 24 6.17 9.40 -5.29
C ARG A 24 5.89 9.46 -3.80
N PHE A 25 4.69 9.07 -3.38
CA PHE A 25 4.33 9.00 -1.96
C PHE A 25 5.24 8.04 -1.17
N ILE A 26 5.58 6.88 -1.75
CA ILE A 26 6.52 5.94 -1.15
C ILE A 26 7.90 6.58 -0.98
N ASP A 27 8.45 7.17 -2.05
CA ASP A 27 9.82 7.66 -2.07
C ASP A 27 10.01 8.97 -1.29
N GLU A 28 9.00 9.85 -1.30
CA GLU A 28 9.09 11.18 -0.70
C GLU A 28 8.53 11.25 0.72
N VAL A 29 7.62 10.33 1.11
CA VAL A 29 6.96 10.35 2.42
C VAL A 29 7.24 9.09 3.23
N LEU A 30 6.89 7.91 2.70
CA LEU A 30 6.95 6.68 3.51
C LEU A 30 8.38 6.25 3.82
N LYS A 31 9.27 6.19 2.83
CA LYS A 31 10.66 5.77 3.05
C LYS A 31 11.41 6.75 3.96
N PRO A 32 11.40 8.08 3.74
CA PRO A 32 12.10 9.00 4.63
C PRO A 32 11.61 8.94 6.08
N ARG A 33 10.31 8.68 6.29
CA ARG A 33 9.71 8.63 7.63
C ARG A 33 9.89 7.29 8.34
N PHE A 34 9.67 6.17 7.65
CA PHE A 34 9.58 4.84 8.27
C PHE A 34 10.77 3.94 7.96
N LEU A 35 11.57 4.27 6.94
CA LEU A 35 12.78 3.53 6.57
C LEU A 35 13.93 4.48 6.16
N PRO A 36 14.32 5.46 7.00
CA PRO A 36 15.41 6.39 6.67
C PRO A 36 16.77 5.68 6.57
N THR A 37 16.92 4.54 7.24
CA THR A 37 18.13 3.72 7.20
C THR A 37 17.76 2.28 7.47
N VAL A 38 18.28 1.36 6.67
CA VAL A 38 18.16 -0.08 6.92
C VAL A 38 19.09 -0.46 8.07
N ARG A 39 18.54 -1.04 9.13
CA ARG A 39 19.28 -1.49 10.31
C ARG A 39 19.11 -2.99 10.47
N PRO A 40 20.11 -3.80 10.08
CA PRO A 40 20.08 -5.23 10.32
C PRO A 40 19.89 -5.54 11.81
N THR A 41 19.09 -6.57 12.10
CA THR A 41 18.89 -7.09 13.46
C THR A 41 19.06 -8.60 13.44
N ALA A 42 19.04 -9.26 14.60
CA ALA A 42 19.02 -10.73 14.69
C ALA A 42 17.64 -11.32 14.33
N PHE A 43 16.61 -10.49 14.10
CA PHE A 43 15.27 -10.87 13.70
C PHE A 43 14.99 -10.38 12.28
N TYR A 44 13.72 -10.45 11.85
CA TYR A 44 13.30 -9.81 10.61
C TYR A 44 13.39 -8.29 10.73
N TYR A 45 14.05 -7.64 9.77
CA TYR A 45 14.17 -6.18 9.71
C TYR A 45 13.72 -5.64 8.36
N PRO A 46 13.11 -4.44 8.32
CA PRO A 46 12.64 -3.86 7.08
C PRO A 46 13.82 -3.44 6.20
N ILE A 47 13.70 -3.70 4.90
CA ILE A 47 14.71 -3.38 3.89
C ILE A 47 14.16 -2.53 2.75
N ASP A 48 12.84 -2.48 2.55
CA ASP A 48 12.20 -1.63 1.55
C ASP A 48 10.73 -1.37 1.89
N ILE A 49 10.17 -0.30 1.29
CA ILE A 49 8.74 -0.05 1.22
C ILE A 49 8.38 0.06 -0.26
N VAL A 50 7.46 -0.79 -0.73
CA VAL A 50 7.13 -0.90 -2.16
C VAL A 50 5.63 -0.90 -2.37
N GLY A 51 5.24 -0.52 -3.59
CA GLY A 51 3.87 -0.61 -4.05
C GLY A 51 3.68 -1.71 -5.08
N LYS A 52 2.62 -2.52 -4.96
CA LYS A 52 2.31 -3.59 -5.91
C LYS A 52 0.82 -3.66 -6.24
N TRP A 53 0.51 -3.89 -7.52
CA TRP A 53 -0.85 -4.18 -7.96
C TRP A 53 -1.23 -5.64 -7.74
N HIS A 54 -2.47 -5.85 -7.31
CA HIS A 54 -3.14 -7.15 -7.31
C HIS A 54 -4.57 -6.96 -7.86
N GLY A 55 -4.72 -7.13 -9.18
CA GLY A 55 -5.96 -6.79 -9.89
C GLY A 55 -6.22 -5.29 -9.84
N ARG A 56 -7.38 -4.91 -9.27
CA ARG A 56 -7.82 -3.51 -9.05
C ARG A 56 -7.37 -2.91 -7.71
N ARG A 57 -6.45 -3.58 -7.00
CA ARG A 57 -6.00 -3.19 -5.66
C ARG A 57 -4.54 -2.80 -5.71
N TYR A 58 -4.17 -1.63 -5.21
CA TYR A 58 -2.78 -1.21 -5.04
C TYR A 58 -2.38 -1.34 -3.59
N ARG A 59 -1.42 -2.22 -3.28
CA ARG A 59 -0.97 -2.49 -1.92
C ARG A 59 0.33 -1.76 -1.64
N PHE A 60 0.41 -1.14 -0.46
CA PHE A 60 1.66 -0.71 0.13
C PHE A 60 2.19 -1.84 1.02
N ILE A 61 3.47 -2.14 0.85
CA ILE A 61 4.12 -3.34 1.38
C ILE A 61 5.44 -2.95 2.01
N GLN A 62 5.69 -3.42 3.22
CA GLN A 62 7.02 -3.42 3.81
C GLN A 62 7.70 -4.75 3.46
N ARG A 63 8.89 -4.69 2.87
CA ARG A 63 9.71 -5.87 2.64
C ARG A 63 10.66 -6.05 3.81
N TYR A 64 10.74 -7.28 4.29
CA TYR A 64 11.59 -7.69 5.39
C TYR A 64 12.68 -8.64 4.90
N ARG A 65 13.81 -8.64 5.60
CA ARG A 65 14.86 -9.65 5.50
C ARG A 65 15.10 -10.29 6.85
N SER A 66 15.36 -11.59 6.87
CA SER A 66 15.73 -12.31 8.08
C SER A 66 17.19 -12.07 8.45
N GLY A 67 17.43 -11.70 9.70
CA GLY A 67 18.74 -11.79 10.34
C GLY A 67 18.92 -13.01 11.23
N GLN A 68 17.96 -13.94 11.24
CA GLN A 68 18.03 -15.15 12.04
C GLN A 68 19.00 -16.16 11.40
N PRO A 69 19.82 -16.89 12.18
CA PRO A 69 20.80 -17.83 11.64
C PRO A 69 20.22 -18.87 10.67
N GLU A 70 19.03 -19.38 10.96
CA GLU A 70 18.36 -20.44 10.21
C GLU A 70 17.76 -20.00 8.87
N THR A 71 17.43 -18.72 8.72
CA THR A 71 16.78 -18.15 7.52
C THR A 71 17.54 -16.94 7.00
N LEU A 72 18.83 -16.81 7.36
CA LEU A 72 19.61 -15.59 7.13
C LEU A 72 19.57 -15.17 5.66
N GLY A 73 19.11 -13.95 5.43
CA GLY A 73 19.00 -13.37 4.09
C GLY A 73 17.70 -13.67 3.34
N GLU A 74 16.84 -14.57 3.84
CA GLU A 74 15.50 -14.77 3.28
C GLU A 74 14.67 -13.48 3.38
N GLU A 75 13.83 -13.23 2.37
CA GLU A 75 13.01 -12.02 2.26
C GLU A 75 11.54 -12.36 2.13
N PHE A 76 10.69 -11.52 2.71
CA PHE A 76 9.24 -11.62 2.55
C PHE A 76 8.56 -10.25 2.52
N ASP A 77 7.36 -10.23 1.92
CA ASP A 77 6.54 -9.04 1.77
C ASP A 77 5.39 -9.04 2.80
N ALA A 78 5.28 -7.95 3.57
CA ALA A 78 4.20 -7.73 4.54
C ALA A 78 3.38 -6.49 4.14
N PRO A 79 2.18 -6.67 3.54
CA PRO A 79 1.28 -5.55 3.26
C PRO A 79 0.73 -4.94 4.55
N PHE A 80 0.56 -3.61 4.56
CA PHE A 80 0.03 -2.88 5.73
C PHE A 80 -1.22 -2.06 5.40
N THR A 81 -1.30 -1.46 4.20
CA THR A 81 -2.52 -0.80 3.70
C THR A 81 -2.66 -0.99 2.19
N ARG A 82 -3.88 -0.79 1.66
CA ARG A 82 -4.13 -0.83 0.22
C ARG A 82 -5.28 0.08 -0.21
N LEU A 83 -5.19 0.52 -1.47
CA LEU A 83 -6.24 1.21 -2.21
C LEU A 83 -7.02 0.17 -3.04
N ASP A 84 -8.32 0.05 -2.79
CA ASP A 84 -9.23 -0.75 -3.62
C ASP A 84 -9.94 0.20 -4.60
N TRP A 85 -9.63 0.12 -5.90
CA TRP A 85 -10.24 0.98 -6.92
C TRP A 85 -11.70 0.57 -7.17
N ILE A 86 -12.63 1.47 -6.83
CA ILE A 86 -14.08 1.25 -6.96
C ILE A 86 -14.72 2.11 -8.06
N GLY A 87 -14.00 3.10 -8.59
CA GLY A 87 -14.41 3.89 -9.75
C GLY A 87 -13.38 4.99 -10.05
N PRO A 88 -13.59 5.77 -11.13
CA PRO A 88 -12.70 6.87 -11.49
C PRO A 88 -12.44 7.79 -10.30
N ASP A 89 -11.16 7.95 -9.96
CA ASP A 89 -10.69 8.70 -8.78
C ASP A 89 -11.47 8.38 -7.48
N ARG A 90 -11.78 7.10 -7.27
CA ARG A 90 -12.58 6.65 -6.12
C ARG A 90 -12.07 5.33 -5.55
N PHE A 91 -11.68 5.36 -4.28
CA PHE A 91 -10.98 4.29 -3.60
C PHE A 91 -11.56 3.97 -2.23
N ASP A 92 -11.64 2.68 -1.91
CA ASP A 92 -11.75 2.21 -0.54
C ASP A 92 -10.35 2.01 0.04
N LEU A 93 -10.13 2.46 1.27
CA LEU A 93 -8.86 2.31 1.98
C LEU A 93 -8.98 1.17 2.99
N GLN A 94 -8.12 0.17 2.83
CA GLN A 94 -8.16 -1.03 3.66
C GLN A 94 -6.86 -1.20 4.45
N TRP A 95 -7.01 -1.41 5.76
CA TRP A 95 -5.94 -1.78 6.67
C TRP A 95 -5.73 -3.30 6.68
N HIS A 96 -4.47 -3.74 6.68
CA HIS A 96 -4.11 -5.13 6.85
C HIS A 96 -3.71 -5.41 8.30
N ARG A 97 -4.51 -6.19 9.00
CA ARG A 97 -4.14 -6.71 10.31
C ARG A 97 -3.08 -7.79 10.12
N HIS A 98 -2.08 -7.83 11.00
CA HIS A 98 -1.00 -8.83 10.97
C HIS A 98 -1.47 -10.29 11.01
N THR A 99 -2.75 -10.55 11.34
CA THR A 99 -3.38 -11.88 11.24
C THR A 99 -3.91 -12.23 9.85
N GLY A 100 -3.64 -11.41 8.82
CA GLY A 100 -4.05 -11.68 7.43
C GLY A 100 -5.40 -11.07 7.02
N THR A 101 -6.10 -10.42 7.96
CA THR A 101 -7.44 -9.87 7.71
C THR A 101 -7.37 -8.45 7.18
N TRP A 102 -8.20 -8.13 6.19
CA TRP A 102 -8.35 -6.77 5.66
C TRP A 102 -9.61 -6.11 6.20
N TYR A 103 -9.47 -4.90 6.74
CA TYR A 103 -10.58 -4.09 7.23
C TYR A 103 -10.67 -2.79 6.44
N ARG A 104 -11.84 -2.49 5.90
CA ARG A 104 -12.10 -1.21 5.25
C ARG A 104 -12.29 -0.14 6.33
N LEU A 105 -11.42 0.85 6.34
CA LEU A 105 -11.50 1.96 7.28
C LEU A 105 -12.15 3.20 6.65
N HIS A 106 -11.89 3.43 5.36
CA HIS A 106 -12.47 4.56 4.62
C HIS A 106 -13.06 4.10 3.30
N HIS A 107 -14.09 4.80 2.84
CA HIS A 107 -14.84 4.44 1.65
C HIS A 107 -14.97 5.62 0.69
N GLY A 108 -14.71 5.37 -0.59
CA GLY A 108 -14.95 6.32 -1.68
C GLY A 108 -14.13 7.60 -1.64
N LEU A 109 -12.89 7.54 -1.17
CA LEU A 109 -11.94 8.66 -1.17
C LEU A 109 -11.39 8.91 -2.58
N THR A 110 -11.01 10.15 -2.89
CA THR A 110 -10.12 10.42 -4.03
C THR A 110 -8.72 9.87 -3.76
N LEU A 111 -7.90 9.73 -4.80
CA LEU A 111 -6.52 9.29 -4.62
C LEU A 111 -5.76 10.20 -3.65
N GLU A 112 -5.89 11.52 -3.81
CA GLU A 112 -5.26 12.50 -2.95
C GLU A 112 -5.71 12.36 -1.48
N GLN A 113 -7.02 12.23 -1.24
CA GLN A 113 -7.56 12.03 0.09
C GLN A 113 -7.06 10.73 0.71
N ALA A 114 -6.99 9.65 -0.06
CA ALA A 114 -6.51 8.37 0.42
C ALA A 114 -5.03 8.45 0.84
N LEU A 115 -4.16 9.08 0.03
CA LEU A 115 -2.74 9.23 0.36
C LEU A 115 -2.54 10.10 1.61
N LYS A 116 -3.25 11.23 1.73
CA LYS A 116 -3.24 12.06 2.95
C LYS A 116 -3.73 11.30 4.18
N THR A 117 -4.72 10.43 4.01
CA THR A 117 -5.24 9.59 5.10
C THR A 117 -4.19 8.57 5.55
N ILE A 118 -3.51 7.90 4.60
CA ILE A 118 -2.40 6.97 4.93
C ILE A 118 -1.28 7.71 5.67
N GLU A 119 -0.93 8.93 5.25
CA GLU A 119 0.11 9.72 5.90
C GLU A 119 -0.24 10.07 7.36
N ALA A 120 -1.51 10.42 7.62
CA ALA A 120 -1.96 10.92 8.92
C ALA A 120 -2.35 9.80 9.90
N ASP A 121 -2.91 8.69 9.43
CA ASP A 121 -3.46 7.65 10.30
C ASP A 121 -2.44 6.56 10.62
N GLY A 122 -2.02 6.51 11.88
CA GLY A 122 -1.04 5.55 12.39
C GLY A 122 -1.43 4.09 12.21
N ILE A 123 -2.72 3.76 12.13
CA ILE A 123 -3.14 2.37 11.89
C ILE A 123 -2.78 1.90 10.47
N LEU A 124 -2.61 2.84 9.54
CA LEU A 124 -2.29 2.59 8.14
C LEU A 124 -0.79 2.69 7.85
N HIS A 125 0.04 2.82 8.88
CA HIS A 125 1.49 2.86 8.74
C HIS A 125 2.09 1.46 8.67
N PRO A 126 3.31 1.31 8.14
CA PRO A 126 4.04 0.07 8.27
C PRO A 126 4.27 -0.27 9.76
N ASN A 127 4.10 -1.55 10.12
CA ASN A 127 4.44 -2.05 11.46
C ASN A 127 5.95 -2.29 11.60
#